data_AF-A0A8J7N4T2-F1
#
_entry.id   AF-A0A8J7N4T2-F1
#
_cell.length_a   1.000
_cell.length_b   1.000
_cell.length_c   1.000
_cell.angle_alpha   90.00
_cell.angle_beta   90.00
_cell.angle_gamma   90.00
#
_symmetry.space_group_name_H-M   'P 1'
#
loop_
_entity.id
_entity.type
_entity.pdbx_description
1 polymer ?
#
loop_
_entity_poly.entity_id
_entity_poly.type
_entity_poly.pdbx_seq_one_letter_code
_entity_poly.pdbx_strand_id
1 'polypeptide(L)'
;MMVLARRLLDRVPALQKPAYYAYVGAMAVKQAVHRNAYLRYNRVPRYLSDRGQDRWVIDEVFKGKRGGFFVEFGAFDGFTDSNTFILEKRFGWGGLTIEPNPENFRKMTEVYKRGCTCVPLAVDAEPGTLEFVTDGQRSGLIT
;
A
#
# COMPACT_ATOMS: atom_id res chain seq x y z
N MET A 1 6.66 12.44 -17.54
CA MET A 1 7.53 13.06 -16.52
C MET A 1 8.57 12.09 -15.96
N MET A 2 8.22 10.91 -15.43
CA MET A 2 9.20 9.96 -14.84
C MET A 2 10.25 9.41 -15.83
N VAL A 3 9.90 9.14 -17.08
CA VAL A 3 10.85 8.57 -18.07
C VAL A 3 11.99 9.54 -18.40
N LEU A 4 11.69 10.84 -18.48
CA LEU A 4 12.70 11.87 -18.76
C LEU A 4 13.63 12.08 -17.55
N ALA A 5 13.06 12.12 -16.34
CA ALA A 5 13.82 12.21 -15.11
C ALA A 5 14.74 11.00 -14.91
N ARG A 6 14.26 9.78 -15.19
CA ARG A 6 15.07 8.58 -15.10
C ARG A 6 16.24 8.57 -16.09
N ARG A 7 15.99 8.91 -17.36
CA ARG A 7 17.05 9.05 -18.37
C ARG A 7 18.12 10.07 -17.97
N LEU A 8 17.75 11.15 -17.27
CA LEU A 8 18.71 12.12 -16.74
C LEU A 8 19.54 11.53 -15.58
N LEU A 9 18.88 10.84 -14.64
CA LEU A 9 19.55 10.19 -13.50
C LEU A 9 20.50 9.06 -13.93
N ASP A 10 20.19 8.35 -15.02
CA ASP A 10 21.06 7.32 -15.59
C ASP A 10 22.32 7.94 -16.21
N ARG A 11 22.23 9.18 -16.73
CA ARG A 11 23.37 9.92 -17.29
C ARG A 11 24.25 10.59 -16.23
N VAL A 12 23.70 10.84 -15.03
CA VAL A 12 24.42 11.49 -13.94
C VAL A 12 24.21 10.69 -12.64
N PRO A 13 24.94 9.58 -12.44
CA PRO A 13 24.73 8.67 -11.30
C PRO A 13 24.83 9.35 -9.93
N ALA A 14 25.64 10.41 -9.81
CA ALA A 14 25.78 11.20 -8.58
C ALA A 14 24.44 11.82 -8.11
N LEU A 15 23.48 12.02 -9.01
CA LEU A 15 22.15 12.56 -8.67
C LEU A 15 21.16 11.47 -8.21
N GLN A 16 21.45 10.18 -8.39
CA GLN A 16 20.52 9.11 -8.04
C GLN A 16 20.18 9.10 -6.55
N LYS A 17 21.19 9.21 -5.68
CA LYS A 17 21.00 9.20 -4.22
C LYS A 17 20.24 10.45 -3.72
N PRO A 18 20.61 11.69 -4.10
CA PRO A 18 19.80 12.88 -3.81
C PRO A 18 18.36 12.78 -4.32
N ALA A 19 18.16 12.31 -5.56
CA ALA A 19 16.83 12.16 -6.13
C ALA A 19 15.98 11.13 -5.37
N TYR A 20 16.60 10.03 -4.94
CA TYR A 20 15.95 9.04 -4.08
C TYR A 20 15.50 9.65 -2.76
N TYR A 21 16.34 10.42 -2.07
CA TYR A 21 15.94 11.08 -0.82
C TYR A 21 14.84 12.11 -1.02
N ALA A 22 14.91 12.89 -2.11
CA ALA A 22 13.84 13.82 -2.47
C ALA A 22 12.51 13.09 -2.72
N TYR A 23 12.55 11.94 -3.42
CA TYR A 23 11.39 11.09 -3.63
C TYR A 23 10.81 10.56 -2.32
N VAL A 24 11.65 9.98 -1.45
CA VAL A 24 11.23 9.46 -0.14
C VAL A 24 10.60 10.57 0.71
N GLY A 25 11.21 11.77 0.74
CA GLY A 25 10.65 12.92 1.45
C GLY A 25 9.28 13.33 0.90
N ALA A 26 9.14 13.41 -0.42
CA ALA A 26 7.86 13.72 -1.06
C ALA A 26 6.79 12.66 -0.77
N MET A 27 7.14 11.37 -0.76
CA MET A 27 6.20 10.29 -0.44
C MET A 27 5.79 10.31 1.03
N ALA A 28 6.72 10.55 1.95
CA ALA A 28 6.40 10.69 3.36
C ALA A 28 5.40 11.84 3.61
N VAL A 29 5.59 12.98 2.94
CA VAL A 29 4.67 14.12 2.99
C VAL A 29 3.31 13.77 2.37
N LYS A 30 3.29 13.13 1.18
CA LYS A 30 2.06 12.62 0.54
C LYS A 30 1.24 11.78 1.51
N GLN A 31 1.89 10.80 2.15
CA GLN A 31 1.22 9.87 3.06
C GLN A 31 0.75 10.55 4.34
N ALA A 32 1.54 11.47 4.91
CA ALA A 32 1.12 12.24 6.07
C ALA A 32 -0.13 13.11 5.78
N VAL A 33 -0.19 13.74 4.60
CA VAL A 33 -1.34 14.55 4.19
C VAL A 33 -2.58 13.67 4.01
N HIS A 34 -2.47 12.55 3.28
CA HIS A 34 -3.59 11.62 3.07
C HIS A 34 -4.10 11.03 4.38
N ARG A 35 -3.18 10.60 5.27
CA ARG A 35 -3.53 10.06 6.58
C ARG A 35 -4.29 11.08 7.43
N ASN A 36 -3.77 12.30 7.54
CA ASN A 36 -4.44 13.35 8.31
C ASN A 36 -5.81 13.69 7.70
N ALA A 37 -5.91 13.76 6.38
CA ALA A 37 -7.17 14.03 5.69
C ALA A 37 -8.22 12.95 5.96
N TYR A 38 -7.82 11.67 5.92
CA TYR A 38 -8.73 10.55 6.21
C TYR A 38 -9.10 10.51 7.71
N LEU A 39 -8.13 10.50 8.62
CA LEU A 39 -8.41 10.31 10.05
C LEU A 39 -9.16 11.49 10.69
N ARG A 40 -8.91 12.73 10.24
CA ARG A 40 -9.55 13.93 10.85
C ARG A 40 -10.83 14.37 10.16
N TYR A 41 -10.92 14.15 8.85
CA TYR A 41 -12.01 14.70 8.03
C TYR A 41 -12.75 13.65 7.21
N ASN A 42 -12.43 12.36 7.39
CA ASN A 42 -12.98 11.26 6.61
C ASN A 42 -12.85 11.45 5.09
N ARG A 43 -11.81 12.18 4.65
CA ARG A 43 -11.58 12.47 3.23
C ARG A 43 -10.77 11.34 2.60
N VAL A 44 -11.46 10.47 1.87
CA VAL A 44 -10.83 9.37 1.13
C VAL A 44 -10.02 9.92 -0.05
N PRO A 45 -8.72 9.58 -0.18
CA PRO A 45 -7.90 10.02 -1.32
C PRO A 45 -8.41 9.51 -2.67
N ARG A 46 -7.92 10.07 -3.78
CA ARG A 46 -8.28 9.57 -5.11
C ARG A 46 -7.57 8.25 -5.43
N TYR A 47 -6.29 8.20 -5.09
CA TYR A 47 -5.35 7.08 -5.24
C TYR A 47 -4.38 7.09 -4.05
N LEU A 48 -3.84 5.93 -3.68
CA LEU A 48 -2.96 5.75 -2.52
C LEU A 48 -1.67 4.99 -2.83
N SER A 49 -1.70 4.02 -3.74
CA SER A 49 -0.58 3.10 -3.96
C SER A 49 0.75 3.80 -4.23
N ASP A 50 1.86 3.16 -3.86
CA ASP A 50 3.21 3.72 -4.04
C ASP A 50 3.49 4.05 -5.51
N ARG A 51 3.18 3.12 -6.42
CA ARG A 51 3.52 3.23 -7.85
C ARG A 51 2.31 3.39 -8.77
N GLY A 52 1.15 3.73 -8.23
CA GLY A 52 -0.07 3.93 -9.02
C GLY A 52 -0.73 2.64 -9.51
N GLN A 53 -0.48 1.51 -8.85
CA GLN A 53 -1.14 0.24 -9.15
C GLN A 53 -2.65 0.35 -8.98
N ASP A 54 -3.12 0.96 -7.88
CA ASP A 54 -4.55 1.18 -7.65
C ASP A 54 -5.17 2.02 -8.78
N ARG A 55 -4.49 3.09 -9.20
CA ARG A 55 -4.88 3.92 -10.34
C ARG A 55 -4.98 3.12 -11.62
N TRP A 56 -3.97 2.31 -11.95
CA TRP A 56 -3.97 1.49 -13.16
C TRP A 56 -5.12 0.46 -13.15
N VAL A 57 -5.32 -0.23 -12.03
CA VAL A 57 -6.43 -1.19 -11.85
C VAL A 57 -7.79 -0.50 -12.02
N ILE A 58 -7.97 0.67 -11.40
CA ILE A 58 -9.22 1.43 -11.43
C ILE A 58 -9.49 2.01 -12.81
N ASP A 59 -8.55 2.76 -13.36
CA ASP A 59 -8.78 3.59 -14.54
C ASP A 59 -8.66 2.77 -15.84
N GLU A 60 -7.65 1.89 -15.93
CA GLU A 60 -7.28 1.24 -17.19
C GLU A 60 -7.84 -0.18 -17.30
N VAL A 61 -7.69 -0.99 -16.25
CA VAL A 61 -8.09 -2.41 -16.28
C VAL A 61 -9.60 -2.56 -16.16
N PHE A 62 -10.18 -2.01 -15.09
CA PHE A 62 -11.59 -2.20 -14.77
C PHE A 62 -12.48 -0.99 -15.08
N LYS A 63 -11.90 0.11 -15.57
CA LYS A 63 -12.61 1.32 -16.02
C LYS A 63 -13.69 1.79 -15.05
N GLY A 64 -13.34 1.85 -13.77
CA GLY A 64 -14.22 2.31 -12.69
C GLY A 64 -15.26 1.29 -12.22
N LYS A 65 -15.11 -0.01 -12.52
CA LYS A 65 -15.98 -1.07 -12.02
C LYS A 65 -16.20 -0.95 -10.51
N ARG A 66 -17.44 -1.16 -10.09
CA ARG A 66 -17.86 -1.22 -8.67
C ARG A 66 -18.21 -2.65 -8.27
N GLY A 67 -18.15 -2.93 -6.97
CA GLY A 67 -18.56 -4.22 -6.42
C GLY A 67 -17.72 -5.42 -6.89
N GLY A 68 -16.42 -5.23 -7.09
CA GLY A 68 -15.50 -6.35 -7.36
C GLY A 68 -14.98 -7.00 -6.07
N PHE A 69 -14.00 -7.88 -6.21
CA PHE A 69 -13.32 -8.54 -5.10
C PHE A 69 -11.79 -8.46 -5.29
N PHE A 70 -11.05 -8.11 -4.25
CA PHE A 70 -9.59 -8.07 -4.26
C PHE A 70 -8.98 -9.04 -3.25
N VAL A 71 -7.71 -9.40 -3.47
CA VAL A 71 -6.85 -10.06 -2.49
C VAL A 71 -5.54 -9.28 -2.45
N GLU A 72 -5.13 -8.81 -1.28
CA GLU A 72 -3.87 -8.07 -1.06
C GLU A 72 -2.99 -8.81 -0.06
N PHE A 73 -1.83 -9.27 -0.54
CA PHE A 73 -0.78 -9.87 0.28
C PHE A 73 0.17 -8.78 0.78
N GLY A 74 0.50 -8.80 2.07
CA GLY A 74 1.34 -7.76 2.68
C GLY A 74 0.63 -6.42 2.74
N ALA A 75 -0.56 -6.38 3.34
CA ALA A 75 -1.40 -5.19 3.38
C ALA A 75 -0.86 -4.05 4.27
N PHE A 76 0.24 -4.30 5.00
CA PHE A 76 0.89 -3.35 5.90
C PHE A 76 -0.14 -2.76 6.88
N ASP A 77 -0.07 -1.46 7.17
CA ASP A 77 -1.03 -0.79 8.06
C ASP A 77 -2.44 -0.65 7.47
N GLY A 78 -2.68 -1.17 6.26
CA GLY A 78 -3.98 -1.16 5.58
C GLY A 78 -4.32 0.16 4.88
N PHE A 79 -3.47 1.18 4.93
CA PHE A 79 -3.73 2.49 4.31
C PHE A 79 -2.54 3.04 3.55
N THR A 80 -1.37 3.10 4.19
CA THR A 80 -0.15 3.65 3.63
C THR A 80 0.26 2.83 2.41
N ASP A 81 0.29 3.49 1.25
CA ASP A 81 0.61 2.87 -0.05
C ASP A 81 -0.27 1.65 -0.41
N SER A 82 -1.47 1.50 0.19
CA SER A 82 -2.36 0.37 -0.09
C SER A 82 -2.85 0.37 -1.54
N ASN A 83 -2.87 -0.81 -2.15
CA ASN A 83 -3.38 -1.01 -3.51
C ASN A 83 -4.90 -1.19 -3.53
N THR A 84 -5.51 -1.52 -2.39
CA THR A 84 -6.93 -1.94 -2.34
C THR A 84 -7.82 -1.03 -1.50
N PHE A 85 -7.26 -0.15 -0.66
CA PHE A 85 -8.04 0.78 0.15
C PHE A 85 -9.02 1.62 -0.68
N ILE A 86 -8.58 2.09 -1.85
CA ILE A 86 -9.41 2.91 -2.74
C ILE A 86 -10.50 2.07 -3.42
N LEU A 87 -10.17 0.85 -3.85
CA LEU A 87 -11.15 -0.10 -4.41
C LEU A 87 -12.29 -0.35 -3.41
N GLU A 88 -11.93 -0.59 -2.14
CA GLU A 88 -12.89 -0.76 -1.05
C GLU A 88 -13.71 0.52 -0.83
N LYS A 89 -13.07 1.61 -0.41
CA LYS A 89 -13.78 2.80 0.10
C LYS A 89 -14.51 3.60 -0.97
N ARG A 90 -14.02 3.63 -2.22
CA ARG A 90 -14.61 4.45 -3.31
C ARG A 90 -15.39 3.64 -4.33
N PHE A 91 -15.03 2.38 -4.56
CA PHE A 91 -15.67 1.53 -5.57
C PHE A 91 -16.52 0.41 -4.95
N GLY A 92 -16.54 0.28 -3.63
CA GLY A 92 -17.36 -0.69 -2.92
C GLY A 92 -16.94 -2.13 -3.20
N TRP A 93 -15.66 -2.36 -3.48
CA TRP A 93 -15.15 -3.72 -3.63
C TRP A 93 -15.08 -4.40 -2.25
N GLY A 94 -15.45 -5.67 -2.21
CA GLY A 94 -15.10 -6.56 -1.10
C GLY A 94 -13.65 -7.03 -1.27
N GLY A 95 -13.12 -7.73 -0.27
CA GLY A 95 -11.83 -8.36 -0.44
C GLY A 95 -11.24 -8.99 0.81
N LEU A 96 -10.00 -9.45 0.62
CA LEU A 96 -9.15 -10.04 1.64
C LEU A 96 -7.84 -9.25 1.72
N THR A 97 -7.46 -8.81 2.91
CA THR A 97 -6.12 -8.29 3.20
C THR A 97 -5.40 -9.26 4.12
N ILE A 98 -4.13 -9.56 3.80
CA ILE A 98 -3.32 -10.52 4.55
C ILE A 98 -2.07 -9.81 5.05
N GLU A 99 -1.86 -9.81 6.37
CA GLU A 99 -0.73 -9.12 7.00
C GLU A 99 -0.29 -9.86 8.28
N PRO A 100 0.89 -10.51 8.29
CA PRO A 100 1.38 -11.24 9.46
C PRO A 100 1.93 -10.34 10.58
N ASN A 101 2.33 -9.09 10.31
CA ASN A 101 2.84 -8.22 11.35
C ASN A 101 1.68 -7.75 12.27
N PRO A 102 1.70 -8.09 13.57
CA PRO A 102 0.58 -7.82 14.47
C PRO A 102 0.31 -6.32 14.66
N GLU A 103 1.34 -5.47 14.63
CA GLU A 103 1.18 -4.02 14.78
C GLU A 103 0.53 -3.38 13.55
N ASN A 104 0.93 -3.85 12.36
CA ASN A 104 0.33 -3.41 11.11
C ASN A 104 -1.12 -3.88 11.00
N PHE A 105 -1.37 -5.15 11.36
CA PHE A 105 -2.71 -5.71 11.42
C PHE A 105 -3.61 -4.91 12.37
N ARG A 106 -3.12 -4.56 13.56
CA ARG A 106 -3.83 -3.71 14.52
C ARG A 106 -4.18 -2.34 13.95
N LYS A 107 -3.23 -1.67 13.29
CA LYS A 107 -3.52 -0.37 12.62
C LYS A 107 -4.58 -0.51 11.54
N MET A 108 -4.51 -1.57 10.74
CA MET A 108 -5.45 -1.83 9.66
C MET A 108 -6.89 -1.99 10.18
N THR A 109 -7.09 -2.73 11.28
CA THR A 109 -8.41 -3.03 11.84
C THR A 109 -8.93 -1.94 12.79
N GLU A 110 -8.07 -1.37 13.64
CA GLU A 110 -8.50 -0.45 14.69
C GLU A 110 -8.39 1.02 14.29
N VAL A 111 -7.31 1.40 13.60
CA VAL A 111 -7.04 2.80 13.21
C VAL A 111 -7.74 3.14 11.91
N TYR A 112 -7.46 2.38 10.85
CA TYR A 112 -7.98 2.66 9.51
C TYR A 112 -9.32 1.97 9.22
N LYS A 113 -9.70 0.99 10.05
CA LYS A 113 -11.01 0.32 10.03
C LYS A 113 -11.37 -0.15 8.63
N ARG A 114 -10.51 -1.01 8.05
CA ARG A 114 -10.83 -1.72 6.82
C ARG A 114 -12.11 -2.53 7.02
N GLY A 115 -13.04 -2.40 6.07
CA GLY A 115 -14.33 -3.10 6.07
C GLY A 115 -14.26 -4.44 5.34
N CYS A 116 -13.17 -4.73 4.65
CA CYS A 116 -12.89 -6.04 4.06
C CYS A 116 -12.42 -7.04 5.13
N THR A 117 -12.37 -8.33 4.77
CA THR A 117 -11.83 -9.36 5.65
C THR A 117 -10.32 -9.17 5.81
N CYS A 118 -9.86 -8.99 7.04
CA CYS A 118 -8.44 -8.83 7.37
C CYS A 118 -7.94 -10.11 8.06
N VAL A 119 -6.80 -10.66 7.60
CA VAL A 119 -6.23 -11.91 8.10
C VAL A 119 -4.81 -11.69 8.65
N PRO A 120 -4.55 -12.04 9.92
CA PRO A 120 -3.24 -11.87 10.56
C PRO A 120 -2.32 -13.07 10.33
N LEU A 121 -2.15 -13.50 9.07
CA LEU A 121 -1.36 -14.67 8.71
C LEU A 121 -0.38 -14.33 7.57
N ALA A 122 0.61 -15.18 7.35
CA ALA A 122 1.40 -15.19 6.14
C ALA A 122 0.83 -16.20 5.14
N VAL A 123 1.28 -16.12 3.88
CA VAL A 123 0.89 -17.05 2.83
C VAL A 123 2.10 -17.85 2.41
N ASP A 124 1.94 -19.17 2.45
CA ASP A 124 2.94 -20.15 2.07
C ASP A 124 2.26 -21.30 1.28
N ALA A 125 3.05 -22.15 0.64
CA ALA A 125 2.57 -23.30 -0.11
C ALA A 125 1.97 -24.38 0.80
N GLU A 126 2.53 -24.54 2.01
CA GLU A 126 2.11 -25.53 3.00
C GLU A 126 1.66 -24.86 4.30
N PRO A 127 0.67 -25.41 5.02
CA PRO A 127 0.27 -24.88 6.31
C PRO A 127 1.34 -25.15 7.38
N GLY A 128 1.65 -24.14 8.18
CA GLY A 128 2.62 -24.28 9.27
C GLY A 128 2.83 -22.99 10.07
N THR A 129 3.80 -23.05 10.99
CA THR A 129 4.26 -21.89 11.77
C THR A 129 5.73 -21.66 11.45
N LEU A 130 6.06 -20.42 11.07
CA LEU A 130 7.42 -19.96 10.82
C LEU A 130 7.70 -18.71 11.66
N GLU A 131 8.98 -18.44 11.90
CA GLU A 131 9.38 -17.18 12.52
C GLU A 131 9.18 -16.02 11.54
N PHE A 132 8.66 -14.90 12.06
CA PHE A 132 8.43 -13.68 11.28
C PHE A 132 9.27 -12.54 11.85
N VAL A 133 10.14 -11.98 11.02
CA VAL A 133 10.96 -10.82 11.38
C VAL A 133 10.20 -9.54 11.10
N THR A 134 10.20 -8.63 12.07
CA THR A 134 9.67 -7.27 11.93
C THR A 134 10.80 -6.28 11.69
N ASP A 135 10.94 -5.81 10.45
CA ASP A 135 11.97 -4.84 10.03
C ASP A 135 11.42 -3.86 8.98
N GLY A 136 10.27 -3.27 9.29
CA GLY A 136 9.58 -2.33 8.39
C GLY A 136 9.26 -3.00 7.04
N GLN A 137 9.69 -2.37 5.93
CA GLN A 137 9.50 -2.92 4.58
C GLN A 137 10.34 -4.18 4.28
N ARG A 138 11.31 -4.52 5.14
CA ARG A 138 12.14 -5.72 5.01
C ARG A 138 11.66 -6.87 5.90
N SER A 139 10.49 -6.71 6.53
CA SER A 139 9.84 -7.78 7.30
C SER A 139 9.58 -9.00 6.42
N GLY A 140 9.65 -10.19 6.99
CA GLY A 140 9.49 -11.42 6.21
C GLY A 140 9.55 -12.68 7.06
N LEU A 141 9.20 -13.80 6.43
CA LEU A 141 9.37 -15.13 7.00
C LEU A 141 10.85 -15.51 7.01
N ILE A 142 11.30 -16.11 8.10
CA ILE A 142 12.62 -16.78 8.17
C ILE A 142 12.42 -18.21 7.68
N THR A 143 13.21 -18.60 6.67
CA THR A 143 13.25 -19.94 6.08
C THR A 143 14.64 -20.54 6.20
#